data_AF-A0A193KVX1-F1
#
_entry.id   AF-A0A193KVX1-F1
#
_cell.length_a   1.000
_cell.length_b   1.000
_cell.length_c   1.000
_cell.angle_alpha   90.00
_cell.angle_beta   90.00
_cell.angle_gamma   90.00
#
_symmetry.space_group_name_H-M   'P 1'
#
loop_
_entity.id
_entity.type
_entity.pdbx_description
1 polymer ?
#
loop_
_entity_poly.entity_id
_entity_poly.type
_entity_poly.pdbx_seq_one_letter_code
_entity_poly.pdbx_strand_id
1 'polypeptide(L)'
;GLCVSSSFAFLPTQDASFQSLANTGRSELGQQQQKSPAEEPQQVNTIRMTCHPDSLEIVIKADMFAVGAPVDGDEIRLGVETNNQYCRATASSADEYSISVGLVECGTRHWVT
;
A
#
# COMPACT_ATOMS: atom_id res chain seq x y z
N GLY A 1 -40.82 -26.88 3.61
CA GLY A 1 -39.65 -25.99 3.46
C GLY A 1 -39.50 -25.21 4.75
N LEU A 2 -38.37 -25.37 5.43
CA LEU A 2 -38.10 -24.73 6.72
C LEU A 2 -37.18 -23.54 6.47
N CYS A 3 -37.67 -22.32 6.66
CA CYS A 3 -36.84 -21.12 6.65
C CYS A 3 -36.33 -20.87 8.07
N VAL A 4 -35.04 -21.08 8.31
CA VAL A 4 -34.35 -20.59 9.50
C VAL A 4 -33.61 -19.32 9.10
N SER A 5 -34.09 -18.19 9.57
CA SER A 5 -33.42 -16.90 9.44
C SER A 5 -33.02 -16.45 10.84
N SER A 6 -31.72 -16.36 11.11
CA SER A 6 -31.17 -15.85 12.36
C SER A 6 -30.53 -14.49 12.11
N SER A 7 -31.14 -13.43 12.64
CA SER A 7 -30.58 -12.08 12.70
C SER A 7 -30.09 -11.84 14.14
N PHE A 8 -28.83 -11.47 14.31
CA PHE A 8 -28.31 -10.96 15.58
C PHE A 8 -28.35 -9.44 15.54
N ALA A 9 -29.27 -8.85 16.30
CA ALA A 9 -29.30 -7.41 16.60
C ALA A 9 -28.55 -7.19 17.91
N PHE A 10 -27.46 -6.42 17.87
CA PHE A 10 -26.79 -5.92 19.07
C PHE A 10 -27.52 -4.66 19.55
N LEU A 11 -28.10 -4.73 20.75
CA LEU A 11 -28.72 -3.58 21.42
C LEU A 11 -27.65 -2.59 21.90
N PRO A 12 -27.84 -1.26 21.73
CA PRO A 12 -27.05 -0.26 22.44
C PRO A 12 -27.66 -0.01 23.83
N THR A 13 -26.88 -0.24 24.88
CA THR A 13 -27.22 0.20 26.24
C THR A 13 -27.01 1.71 26.35
N GLN A 14 -28.04 2.41 26.82
CA GLN A 14 -28.07 3.85 27.07
C GLN A 14 -27.67 4.18 28.52
N ASP A 15 -27.45 5.48 28.73
CA ASP A 15 -27.40 6.26 29.98
C ASP A 15 -26.05 6.48 30.66
N ALA A 16 -25.53 7.70 30.50
CA ALA A 16 -25.61 8.69 31.59
C ALA A 16 -25.19 10.11 31.14
N SER A 17 -26.15 11.03 31.18
CA SER A 17 -26.05 12.42 31.69
C SER A 17 -24.94 13.35 31.14
N PHE A 18 -25.32 14.17 30.15
CA PHE A 18 -24.69 15.49 29.91
C PHE A 18 -25.13 16.47 31.01
N GLN A 19 -24.21 16.84 31.90
CA GLN A 19 -24.31 18.10 32.63
C GLN A 19 -23.12 18.97 32.27
N SER A 20 -23.42 20.02 31.51
CA SER A 20 -22.58 21.19 31.33
C SER A 20 -22.36 21.84 32.70
N LEU A 21 -21.11 21.89 33.17
CA LEU A 21 -20.70 22.87 34.16
C LEU A 21 -19.36 23.46 33.75
N ALA A 22 -19.41 24.73 33.35
CA ALA A 22 -18.26 25.53 33.02
C ALA A 22 -17.40 25.79 34.26
N ASN A 23 -16.08 25.84 34.02
CA ASN A 23 -15.04 26.51 34.80
C ASN A 23 -14.90 26.15 36.29
N THR A 24 -13.75 25.59 36.66
CA THR A 24 -12.77 26.18 37.59
C THR A 24 -11.56 25.23 37.75
N GLY A 25 -10.34 25.76 37.63
CA GLY A 25 -9.18 25.21 38.37
C GLY A 25 -8.04 24.55 37.60
N ARG A 26 -7.17 25.38 37.02
CA ARG A 26 -5.70 25.24 36.91
C ARG A 26 -5.06 24.02 37.60
N SER A 27 -4.43 23.13 36.83
CA SER A 27 -3.01 22.81 37.02
C SER A 27 -2.43 22.14 35.77
N GLU A 28 -1.42 22.79 35.24
CA GLU A 28 -0.64 22.39 34.09
C GLU A 28 0.10 21.09 34.43
N LEU A 29 -0.25 20.01 33.74
CA LEU A 29 0.67 18.90 33.53
C LEU A 29 0.74 18.72 32.02
N GLY A 30 1.51 19.62 31.40
CA GLY A 30 1.89 19.51 30.01
C GLY A 30 2.65 18.21 29.82
N GLN A 31 1.93 17.13 29.54
CA GLN A 31 2.47 16.05 28.75
C GLN A 31 2.70 16.63 27.37
N GLN A 32 3.87 17.26 27.21
CA GLN A 32 4.53 17.28 25.92
C GLN A 32 4.66 15.81 25.54
N GLN A 33 3.66 15.30 24.82
CA GLN A 33 3.79 14.09 24.04
C GLN A 33 4.88 14.44 23.03
N GLN A 34 6.13 14.18 23.44
CA GLN A 34 7.29 14.32 22.61
C GLN A 34 7.04 13.33 21.47
N LYS A 35 6.48 13.85 20.38
CA LYS A 35 6.33 13.11 19.15
C LYS A 35 7.74 12.76 18.78
N SER A 36 8.13 11.52 19.07
CA SER A 36 9.37 10.93 18.58
C SER A 36 9.46 11.35 17.11
N PRO A 37 10.62 11.85 16.64
CA PRO A 37 10.81 12.03 15.21
C PRO A 37 10.35 10.71 14.58
N ALA A 38 9.30 10.79 13.76
CA ALA A 38 8.90 9.64 12.98
C ALA A 38 10.17 9.31 12.18
N GLU A 39 10.76 8.15 12.46
CA GLU A 39 11.90 7.65 11.71
C GLU A 39 11.52 7.75 10.25
N GLU A 40 12.21 8.62 9.52
CA GLU A 40 11.93 8.83 8.11
C GLU A 40 12.11 7.46 7.44
N PRO A 41 11.12 6.97 6.66
CA PRO A 41 11.23 5.67 6.04
C PRO A 41 12.52 5.62 5.23
N GLN A 42 13.41 4.69 5.58
CA GLN A 42 14.67 4.53 4.86
C GLN A 42 14.35 4.36 3.38
N GLN A 43 14.90 5.24 2.53
CA GLN A 43 14.65 5.19 1.10
C GLN A 43 15.31 3.93 0.53
N VAL A 44 14.50 2.90 0.29
CA VAL A 44 14.96 1.64 -0.29
C VAL A 44 14.81 1.69 -1.81
N ASN A 45 15.90 1.43 -2.52
CA ASN A 45 15.89 1.30 -3.98
C ASN A 45 15.28 -0.05 -4.36
N THR A 46 13.95 -0.10 -4.35
CA THR A 46 13.14 -1.28 -4.65
C THR A 46 13.00 -1.53 -6.15
N ILE A 47 13.03 -0.46 -6.95
CA ILE A 47 12.79 -0.51 -8.39
C ILE A 47 13.99 0.08 -9.12
N ARG A 48 14.49 -0.64 -10.12
CA ARG A 48 15.47 -0.17 -11.08
C ARG A 48 14.87 -0.24 -12.49
N MET A 49 15.06 0.82 -13.26
CA MET A 49 14.51 0.94 -14.60
C MET A 49 15.61 1.18 -15.62
N THR A 50 15.57 0.44 -16.73
CA THR A 50 16.44 0.64 -17.88
C THR A 50 15.56 0.97 -19.07
N CYS A 51 15.75 2.17 -19.63
CA CYS A 51 15.04 2.59 -20.84
C CYS A 51 15.88 2.25 -22.07
N HIS A 52 15.30 1.47 -22.97
CA HIS A 52 15.82 1.24 -24.30
C HIS A 52 15.03 2.09 -25.32
N PRO A 53 15.52 2.23 -26.56
CA PRO A 53 14.84 3.05 -27.57
C PRO A 53 13.40 2.60 -27.89
N ASP A 54 13.11 1.31 -27.76
CA ASP A 54 11.84 0.66 -28.12
C ASP A 54 11.18 -0.10 -26.96
N SER A 55 11.90 -0.27 -25.85
CA SER A 55 11.49 -1.13 -24.74
C SER A 55 11.90 -0.58 -23.37
N LEU A 56 11.25 -1.09 -22.34
CA LEU A 56 11.47 -0.77 -20.94
C LEU A 56 11.75 -2.05 -20.17
N GLU A 57 12.85 -2.08 -19.43
CA GLU A 57 13.17 -3.13 -18.48
C GLU A 57 13.03 -2.59 -17.05
N ILE A 58 12.29 -3.30 -16.22
CA ILE A 58 12.06 -2.98 -14.82
C ILE A 58 12.51 -4.17 -13.99
N VAL A 59 13.43 -3.92 -13.06
CA VAL A 59 13.85 -4.90 -12.04
C VAL A 59 13.30 -4.45 -10.70
N ILE A 60 12.60 -5.35 -10.02
CA ILE A 60 11.94 -5.11 -8.73
C ILE A 60 12.53 -6.07 -7.70
N LYS A 61 12.96 -5.56 -6.54
CA LYS A 61 13.33 -6.42 -5.41
C LYS A 61 12.10 -7.10 -4.81
N ALA A 62 12.24 -8.37 -4.43
CA ALA A 62 11.15 -9.13 -3.84
C ALA A 62 10.73 -8.60 -2.46
N ASP A 63 11.69 -8.17 -1.62
CA ASP A 63 11.42 -7.47 -0.36
C ASP A 63 11.16 -5.97 -0.63
N MET A 64 9.98 -5.66 -1.16
CA MET A 64 9.64 -4.30 -1.60
C MET A 64 9.56 -3.28 -0.47
N PHE A 65 9.30 -3.73 0.76
CA PHE A 65 9.08 -2.90 1.93
C PHE A 65 10.25 -2.95 2.93
N ALA A 66 11.32 -3.67 2.60
CA ALA A 66 12.47 -3.91 3.47
C ALA A 66 12.10 -4.45 4.86
N VAL A 67 11.08 -5.32 4.89
CA VAL A 67 10.59 -5.98 6.11
C VAL A 67 11.11 -7.41 6.23
N GLY A 68 11.93 -7.87 5.26
CA GLY A 68 12.48 -9.22 5.21
C GLY A 68 11.51 -10.27 4.67
N ALA A 69 10.38 -9.85 4.08
CA ALA A 69 9.37 -10.75 3.53
C ALA A 69 9.11 -10.41 2.05
N PRO A 70 9.28 -11.38 1.13
CA PRO A 70 9.00 -11.15 -0.28
C PRO A 70 7.49 -10.98 -0.52
N VAL A 71 7.13 -10.09 -1.43
CA VAL A 71 5.75 -9.98 -1.91
C VAL A 71 5.43 -11.11 -2.89
N ASP A 72 4.14 -11.33 -3.17
CA ASP A 72 3.76 -12.26 -4.23
C ASP A 72 4.00 -11.62 -5.60
N GLY A 73 4.93 -12.18 -6.38
CA GLY A 73 5.27 -11.69 -7.73
C GLY A 73 4.06 -11.70 -8.68
N ASP A 74 3.09 -12.57 -8.39
CA ASP A 74 1.86 -12.71 -9.14
C ASP A 74 0.93 -11.48 -9.06
N GLU A 75 1.10 -10.66 -8.03
CA GLU A 75 0.40 -9.40 -7.80
C GLU A 75 1.14 -8.19 -8.38
N ILE A 76 2.38 -8.37 -8.84
CA ILE A 76 3.18 -7.30 -9.43
C ILE A 76 2.87 -7.18 -10.92
N ARG A 77 2.30 -6.03 -11.31
CA ARG A 77 1.93 -5.74 -12.69
C ARG A 77 2.29 -4.32 -13.07
N LEU A 78 2.65 -4.13 -14.34
CA LEU A 78 2.89 -2.83 -14.93
C LEU A 78 1.63 -2.30 -15.60
N GLY A 79 1.26 -1.08 -15.24
CA GLY A 79 0.19 -0.33 -15.89
C GLY A 79 -1.22 -0.84 -15.59
N VAL A 80 -2.18 -0.43 -16.43
CA VAL A 80 -3.62 -0.66 -16.22
C VAL A 80 -4.17 -1.86 -16.99
N GLU A 81 -3.39 -2.42 -17.91
CA GLU A 81 -3.78 -3.53 -18.75
C GLU A 81 -3.59 -4.86 -17.99
N THR A 82 -4.67 -5.45 -17.50
CA THR A 82 -4.59 -6.68 -16.68
C THR A 82 -4.65 -7.98 -17.48
N ASN A 83 -5.01 -7.92 -18.76
CA ASN A 83 -5.25 -9.10 -19.60
C ASN A 83 -3.99 -9.66 -20.26
N ASN A 84 -2.88 -8.91 -20.25
CA ASN A 84 -1.68 -9.31 -20.96
C ASN A 84 -0.63 -9.86 -19.99
N GLN A 85 -0.21 -11.12 -20.21
CA GLN A 85 0.74 -11.81 -19.33
C GLN A 85 2.12 -11.15 -19.31
N TYR A 86 2.50 -10.47 -20.40
CA TYR A 86 3.76 -9.72 -20.52
C TYR A 86 3.84 -8.50 -19.59
N CYS A 87 2.69 -8.01 -19.09
CA CYS A 87 2.64 -6.89 -18.15
C CYS A 87 2.80 -7.35 -16.70
N ARG A 88 2.90 -8.66 -16.44
CA ARG A 88 3.12 -9.23 -15.12
C ARG A 88 4.61 -9.42 -14.88
N ALA A 89 5.05 -9.22 -13.65
CA ALA A 89 6.41 -9.54 -13.28
C ALA A 89 6.66 -11.04 -13.35
N THR A 90 7.88 -11.39 -13.75
CA THR A 90 8.39 -12.76 -13.76
C THR A 90 9.56 -12.85 -12.80
N ALA A 91 9.69 -13.98 -12.10
CA ALA A 91 10.81 -14.19 -11.19
C ALA A 91 12.11 -14.31 -11.99
N SER A 92 13.01 -13.34 -11.83
CA SER A 92 14.36 -13.39 -12.40
C SER A 92 15.32 -14.10 -11.45
N SER A 93 15.09 -14.00 -10.14
CA SER A 93 15.81 -14.72 -9.09
C SER A 93 14.91 -14.96 -7.87
N ALA A 94 15.48 -15.48 -6.77
CA ALA A 94 14.74 -15.61 -5.51
C ALA A 94 14.38 -14.25 -4.88
N ASP A 95 15.19 -13.22 -5.16
CA ASP A 95 15.09 -11.90 -4.52
C ASP A 95 14.69 -10.80 -5.49
N GLU A 96 14.47 -11.13 -6.76
CA GLU A 96 14.17 -10.16 -7.81
C GLU A 96 13.12 -10.66 -8.80
N TYR A 97 12.32 -9.71 -9.25
CA TYR A 97 11.36 -9.84 -10.33
C TYR A 97 11.74 -8.92 -11.48
N SER A 98 11.38 -9.31 -12.70
CA SER A 98 11.60 -8.51 -13.90
C SER A 98 10.34 -8.36 -14.74
N ILE A 99 10.16 -7.16 -15.30
CA ILE A 99 9.16 -6.84 -16.33
C ILE A 99 9.92 -6.26 -17.52
N SER A 100 9.68 -6.82 -18.71
CA SER A 100 10.28 -6.34 -19.97
C SER A 100 9.18 -6.16 -20.99
N VAL A 101 8.92 -4.92 -21.40
CA VAL A 101 7.78 -4.57 -22.25
C VAL A 101 8.16 -3.52 -23.30
N GLY A 102 7.41 -3.45 -24.39
CA GLY A 102 7.50 -2.35 -25.35
C GLY A 102 6.97 -1.03 -24.77
N LEU A 103 7.49 0.11 -25.24
CA LEU A 103 7.10 1.45 -24.74
C LEU A 103 5.62 1.83 -24.96
N VAL A 104 4.90 1.08 -25.80
CA VAL A 104 3.47 1.27 -26.11
C VAL A 104 2.58 0.19 -25.48
N GLU A 105 3.17 -0.76 -24.76
CA GLU A 105 2.46 -1.87 -24.13
C GLU A 105 2.03 -1.52 -22.70
N CYS A 106 1.18 -2.36 -22.12
CA CYS A 106 0.73 -2.26 -20.74
C CYS A 106 0.02 -0.94 -20.38
N GLY A 107 -0.56 -0.27 -21.38
CA GLY A 107 -1.22 1.02 -21.19
C GLY A 107 -0.26 2.18 -20.88
N THR A 108 1.03 2.03 -21.21
CA THR A 108 2.03 3.08 -21.06
C THR A 108 1.65 4.29 -21.90
N ARG A 109 1.78 5.49 -21.33
CA ARG A 109 1.47 6.75 -22.01
C ARG A 109 2.75 7.48 -22.39
N HIS A 110 2.76 7.98 -23.61
CA HIS A 110 3.79 8.88 -24.12
C HIS A 110 3.26 10.32 -24.19
N TRP A 111 4.10 11.27 -23.79
CA TRP A 111 3.87 12.70 -23.99
C TRP A 111 5.14 13.33 -24.53
N VAL A 112 5.00 14.36 -25.34
CA VAL A 112 6.11 15.15 -25.86
C VAL A 112 6.32 16.33 -24.91
N THR A 113 7.53 16.48 -24.37
CA THR A 113 7.95 17.60 -23.52
C THR A 113 8.67 18.68 -24.31
#